data_AF-A0A6I2ICK5-F1
#
_entry.id   AF-A0A6I2ICK5-F1
#
_cell.length_a   1.000
_cell.length_b   1.000
_cell.length_c   1.000
_cell.angle_alpha   90.00
_cell.angle_beta   90.00
_cell.angle_gamma   90.00
#
_symmetry.space_group_name_H-M   'P 1'
#
loop_
_entity.id
_entity.type
_entity.pdbx_description
1 polymer ?
#
loop_
_entity_poly.entity_id
_entity_poly.type
_entity_poly.pdbx_seq_one_letter_code
_entity_poly.pdbx_strand_id
1 'polypeptide(L)' 'MNDGIAQEVVFNSTENQLNLIFSPSSFGQGVLLTLTLRPENTAESVVVSDSLGIDESYFPAILSELEEIINWPH' A
#
# COMPACT_ATOMS: atom_id res chain seq x y z
N MET A 1 -15.77 19.59 -16.31
CA MET A 1 -15.12 18.98 -15.14
C MET A 1 -14.33 17.82 -15.68
N ASN A 2 -12.99 17.86 -15.61
CA ASN A 2 -12.18 16.71 -15.98
C ASN A 2 -12.32 15.70 -14.85
N ASP A 3 -13.25 14.76 -14.98
CA ASP A 3 -13.24 13.52 -14.21
C ASP A 3 -12.03 12.71 -14.70
N GLY A 4 -10.84 13.10 -14.26
CA GLY A 4 -9.70 12.21 -14.33
C GLY A 4 -10.04 11.02 -13.47
N ILE A 5 -10.36 9.88 -14.10
CA ILE A 5 -10.57 8.61 -13.40
C ILE A 5 -9.31 8.42 -12.55
N ALA A 6 -9.45 8.54 -11.23
CA ALA A 6 -8.33 8.32 -10.33
C ALA A 6 -7.82 6.90 -10.59
N GLN A 7 -6.55 6.79 -10.96
CA GLN A 7 -5.97 5.53 -11.39
C GLN A 7 -5.38 4.79 -10.20
N GLU A 8 -5.53 3.47 -10.19
CA GLU A 8 -4.87 2.62 -9.18
C GLU A 8 -3.35 2.78 -9.25
N VAL A 9 -2.71 2.87 -8.09
CA VAL A 9 -1.25 2.86 -7.97
C VAL A 9 -0.83 1.50 -7.44
N VAL A 10 0.07 0.84 -8.16
CA VAL A 10 0.54 -0.50 -7.83
C VAL A 10 2.04 -0.46 -7.53
N PHE A 11 2.40 -1.00 -6.37
CA PHE A 11 3.77 -1.28 -6.00
C PHE A 11 3.94 -2.79 -5.80
N ASN A 12 4.97 -3.35 -6.42
CA ASN A 12 5.38 -4.74 -6.18
C ASN A 12 6.86 -4.71 -5.79
N SER A 13 7.21 -5.36 -4.68
CA SER A 13 8.61 -5.53 -4.32
C SER A 13 9.31 -6.44 -5.31
N THR A 14 10.61 -6.26 -5.49
CA THR A 14 11.42 -7.02 -6.44
C THR A 14 11.29 -8.53 -6.25
N GLU A 15 11.27 -8.97 -4.98
CA GLU A 15 11.16 -10.39 -4.62
C GLU A 15 9.71 -10.90 -4.56
N ASN A 16 8.72 -10.06 -4.91
CA ASN A 16 7.27 -10.34 -4.83
C ASN A 16 6.78 -10.76 -3.42
N GLN A 17 7.57 -10.42 -2.39
CA GLN A 17 7.25 -10.67 -0.99
C GLN A 17 6.28 -9.62 -0.41
N LEU A 18 6.18 -8.45 -1.04
CA LEU A 18 5.30 -7.37 -0.63
C LEU A 18 4.70 -6.71 -1.86
N ASN A 19 3.38 -6.78 -1.99
CA ASN A 19 2.64 -6.05 -3.02
C ASN A 19 1.65 -5.12 -2.34
N LEU A 20 1.56 -3.89 -2.86
CA LEU A 20 0.66 -2.85 -2.38
C LEU A 20 -0.14 -2.32 -3.57
N ILE A 21 -1.46 -2.23 -3.41
CA ILE A 21 -2.36 -1.65 -4.40
C ILE A 21 -3.16 -0.55 -3.72
N PHE A 22 -3.01 0.68 -4.20
CA PHE A 22 -3.78 1.83 -3.74
C PHE A 22 -4.89 2.08 -4.75
N SER A 23 -6.12 1.74 -4.36
CA SER A 23 -7.29 1.92 -5.20
C SER A 23 -8.05 3.17 -4.73
N PRO A 24 -8.34 4.14 -5.61
CA PRO A 24 -9.14 5.29 -5.22
C PRO A 24 -10.52 4.83 -4.75
N SER A 25 -10.94 5.33 -3.59
CA SER A 25 -12.27 4.97 -3.05
C SER A 25 -13.37 5.59 -3.90
N SER A 26 -14.40 4.80 -4.22
CA SER A 26 -15.62 5.31 -4.86
C SER A 26 -16.51 6.11 -3.88
N PHE A 27 -16.22 6.03 -2.58
CA PHE A 27 -16.96 6.67 -1.50
C PHE A 27 -15.99 7.50 -0.63
N GLY A 28 -16.02 8.82 -0.77
CA GLY A 28 -15.24 9.76 0.04
C GLY A 28 -13.88 10.18 -0.53
N GLN A 29 -13.15 11.01 0.21
CA GLN A 29 -11.76 11.42 -0.08
C GLN A 29 -10.81 10.45 0.62
N GLY A 30 -10.49 9.34 -0.04
CA GLY A 30 -9.60 8.32 0.50
C GLY A 30 -9.23 7.25 -0.52
N VAL A 31 -8.35 6.34 -0.10
CA VAL A 31 -7.86 5.22 -0.88
C VAL A 31 -8.04 3.92 -0.10
N LEU A 32 -8.37 2.85 -0.81
CA LEU A 32 -8.29 1.50 -0.29
C LEU A 32 -6.87 0.97 -0.56
N LEU A 33 -6.11 0.69 0.48
CA LEU A 33 -4.84 -0.01 0.39
C LEU A 33 -5.08 -1.51 0.52
N THR A 34 -4.79 -2.27 -0.53
CA THR A 34 -4.65 -3.72 -0.45
C THR A 34 -3.18 -4.08 -0.29
N LEU A 35 -2.86 -4.81 0.77
CA LEU A 35 -1.52 -5.29 1.08
C LEU A 35 -1.50 -6.82 0.93
N THR A 36 -0.50 -7.34 0.25
CA THR A 36 -0.23 -8.78 0.17
C THR A 36 1.21 -9.06 0.56
N LEU A 37 1.37 -9.84 1.63
CA LEU A 37 2.65 -10.32 2.13
C LEU A 37 2.83 -11.79 1.77
N ARG A 38 4.02 -12.10 1.26
CA ARG A 38 4.49 -13.46 0.99
C ARG A 38 5.85 -13.60 1.69
N PRO A 39 5.92 -14.23 2.86
CA PRO A 39 7.17 -14.38 3.61
C PRO A 39 8.27 -15.03 2.76
N GLU A 40 7.90 -15.94 1.87
CA GLU A 40 8.81 -16.60 0.93
C GLU A 40 8.20 -16.57 -0.47
N ASN A 41 9.03 -16.50 -1.52
CA ASN A 41 8.57 -16.59 -2.91
C ASN A 41 8.55 -18.06 -3.38
N THR A 42 7.98 -18.94 -2.55
CA THR A 42 7.80 -20.37 -2.82
C THR A 42 6.31 -20.67 -2.97
N ALA A 43 5.97 -21.70 -3.75
CA ALA A 43 4.57 -22.07 -3.99
C ALA A 43 3.81 -22.51 -2.72
N GLU A 44 4.54 -22.84 -1.65
CA GLU A 44 3.99 -23.26 -0.35
C GLU A 44 3.96 -22.12 0.67
N SER A 45 4.37 -20.90 0.29
CA SER A 45 4.39 -19.79 1.23
C SER A 45 2.99 -19.35 1.64
N VAL A 46 2.84 -19.03 2.92
CA VAL A 46 1.59 -18.50 3.45
C VAL A 46 1.40 -17.08 2.93
N VAL A 47 0.37 -16.88 2.11
CA VAL A 47 -0.01 -15.55 1.62
C VAL A 47 -0.94 -14.90 2.63
N VAL A 48 -0.56 -13.72 3.12
CA VAL A 48 -1.42 -12.89 3.96
C VAL A 48 -1.84 -11.67 3.15
N SER A 49 -3.14 -11.48 2.99
CA SER A 49 -3.70 -10.32 2.30
C SER A 49 -4.73 -9.63 3.18
N ASP A 50 -4.66 -8.30 3.23
CA ASP A 50 -5.64 -7.47 3.94
C ASP A 50 -5.89 -6.17 3.18
N SER A 51 -6.99 -5.50 3.50
CA SER A 51 -7.40 -4.24 2.90
C SER A 51 -7.76 -3.20 3.96
N LEU A 52 -7.17 -2.02 3.84
CA LEU A 52 -7.31 -0.93 4.81
C LEU A 52 -7.83 0.31 4.09
N GLY A 53 -8.87 0.95 4.64
CA GLY A 53 -9.31 2.27 4.17
C GLY A 53 -8.42 3.35 4.77
N ILE A 54 -7.87 4.23 3.92
CA ILE A 54 -6.97 5.31 4.31
C ILE A 54 -7.54 6.62 3.78
N ASP A 55 -7.71 7.60 4.65
CA ASP A 55 -7.99 8.99 4.27
C ASP A 55 -6.77 9.90 4.57
N GLU A 56 -6.87 11.17 4.19
CA GLU A 56 -5.77 12.13 4.32
C GLU A 56 -5.29 12.33 5.77
N SER A 57 -6.11 12.03 6.78
CA SER A 57 -5.71 12.15 8.20
C SER A 57 -4.58 11.21 8.60
N TYR A 58 -4.39 10.11 7.88
CA TYR A 58 -3.33 9.13 8.14
C TYR A 58 -1.99 9.51 7.49
N PHE A 59 -2.01 10.38 6.47
CA PHE A 59 -0.82 10.69 5.67
C PHE A 59 0.34 11.27 6.49
N PRO A 60 0.13 12.19 7.45
CA PRO A 60 1.23 12.70 8.28
C PRO A 60 1.95 11.60 9.07
N ALA A 61 1.19 10.65 9.63
CA ALA A 61 1.75 9.54 10.39
C ALA A 61 2.52 8.57 9.48
N ILE A 62 1.93 8.19 8.33
CA ILE A 62 2.57 7.31 7.35
C ILE A 62 3.89 7.91 6.85
N LEU A 63 3.90 9.19 6.51
CA LEU A 63 5.12 9.87 6.04
C LEU A 63 6.19 9.92 7.11
N SER A 64 5.82 10.19 8.37
CA SER A 64 6.76 10.18 9.50
C SER A 64 7.38 8.81 9.72
N GLU A 65 6.59 7.73 9.67
CA GLU A 65 7.10 6.36 9.84
C GLU A 65 7.98 5.93 8.65
N LEU A 66 7.60 6.29 7.42
CA LEU A 66 8.45 6.02 6.25
C LEU A 66 9.78 6.76 6.35
N GLU A 67 9.77 8.02 6.80
CA GLU A 67 11.00 8.79 7.01
C GLU A 67 11.88 8.15 8.09
N GLU A 68 11.29 7.61 9.16
CA GLU A 68 12.02 6.84 10.18
C GLU A 68 12.67 5.59 9.59
N ILE A 69 11.92 4.79 8.81
CA ILE A 69 12.43 3.56 8.17
C ILE A 69 13.57 3.86 7.19
N ILE A 70 13.45 4.92 6.38
CA ILE A 70 14.47 5.33 5.41
C ILE A 70 15.75 5.78 6.14
N ASN A 71 15.61 6.43 7.29
CA ASN A 71 16.73 6.91 8.08
C ASN A 71 17.24 5.89 9.11
N TRP A 72 16.71 4.66 9.10
CA TRP A 72 17.14 3.62 10.03
C TRP A 72 18.63 3.35 9.83
N PRO A 73 19.46 3.41 10.89
CA PRO A 73 20.89 3.19 10.75
C PRO A 73 21.17 1.76 10.28
N HIS A 74 21.74 1.65 9.08
CA HIS A 74 22.27 0.41 8.50
C HIS A 74 23.64 0.05 9.07
#